data_AF-A0A2V9AGM0-F1
#
_entry.id   AF-A0A2V9AGM0-F1
#
_cell.length_a   1.000
_cell.length_b   1.000
_cell.length_c   1.000
_cell.angle_alpha   90.00
_cell.angle_beta   90.00
_cell.angle_gamma   90.00
#
_symmetry.space_group_name_H-M   'P 1'
#
loop_
_entity.id
_entity.type
_entity.pdbx_description
1 polymer ?
#
loop_
_entity_poly.entity_id
_entity_poly.type
_entity_poly.pdbx_seq_one_letter_code
_entity_poly.pdbx_strand_id
1 'polypeptide(L)' 'MTLVEATYELQSPLSDEQLRRLGEFANTYGLRRFRLDDSRKQLSFEYDASRLRDTQVVHALGQAKIAVARKVS' A
#
# COMPACT_ATOMS: atom_id res chain seq x y z
N MET A 1 -16.63 8.54 8.99
CA MET A 1 -15.66 7.83 8.13
C MET A 1 -14.42 8.69 8.07
N THR A 2 -13.25 8.14 8.39
CA THR A 2 -12.00 8.90 8.48
C THR A 2 -11.10 8.44 7.35
N LEU A 3 -10.98 9.27 6.31
CA LEU A 3 -10.13 8.96 5.18
C LEU A 3 -8.67 9.20 5.55
N VAL A 4 -7.82 8.21 5.30
CA VAL A 4 -6.38 8.30 5.50
C VAL A 4 -5.69 7.95 4.20
N GLU A 5 -4.65 8.72 3.88
CA GLU A 5 -3.68 8.39 2.84
C GLU A 5 -2.36 8.06 3.54
N ALA A 6 -1.83 6.86 3.26
CA ALA A 6 -0.50 6.45 3.72
C ALA A 6 0.40 6.24 2.51
N THR A 7 1.54 6.92 2.46
CA THR A 7 2.46 6.86 1.33
C THR A 7 3.78 6.22 1.75
N TYR A 8 4.25 5.28 0.95
CA TYR A 8 5.47 4.53 1.18
C TYR A 8 6.43 4.73 0.03
N GLU A 9 7.68 5.05 0.35
CA GLU A 9 8.78 5.02 -0.62
C GLU A 9 9.32 3.60 -0.71
N LEU A 10 9.47 3.08 -1.92
CA LEU A 10 9.90 1.71 -2.20
C LEU A 10 11.40 1.68 -2.49
N GLN A 11 12.07 0.60 -2.06
CA GLN A 11 13.50 0.39 -2.35
C GLN A 11 13.73 0.11 -3.85
N SER A 12 12.76 -0.53 -4.50
CA SER A 12 12.78 -0.87 -5.92
C SER A 12 11.39 -0.67 -6.54
N PRO A 13 11.29 -0.53 -7.88
CA PRO A 13 10.01 -0.63 -8.57
C PRO A 13 9.31 -1.96 -8.26
N LEU A 14 7.98 -1.98 -8.35
CA LEU A 14 7.21 -3.19 -8.14
C LEU A 14 7.30 -4.13 -9.34
N SER A 15 7.41 -5.43 -9.10
CA SER A 15 7.24 -6.44 -10.14
C SER A 15 5.76 -6.73 -10.40
N ASP A 16 5.46 -7.33 -11.55
CA ASP A 16 4.10 -7.76 -11.89
C ASP A 16 3.50 -8.72 -10.84
N GLU A 17 4.33 -9.58 -10.24
CA GLU A 17 3.89 -10.47 -9.16
C GLU A 17 3.51 -9.69 -7.90
N GLN A 18 4.29 -8.67 -7.52
CA GLN A 18 3.99 -7.81 -6.38
C GLN A 18 2.71 -7.00 -6.61
N LEU A 19 2.52 -6.49 -7.83
CA LEU A 19 1.28 -5.81 -8.25
C LEU A 19 0.06 -6.73 -8.17
N ARG A 20 0.20 -7.98 -8.60
CA ARG A 20 -0.88 -8.97 -8.51
C ARG A 20 -1.25 -9.26 -7.05
N ARG A 21 -0.27 -9.43 -6.17
CA ARG A 21 -0.50 -9.63 -4.72
C ARG A 21 -1.15 -8.40 -4.06
N LEU A 22 -0.78 -7.19 -4.46
CA LEU A 22 -1.47 -5.97 -4.04
C LEU A 22 -2.93 -5.94 -4.52
N GLY A 23 -3.19 -6.44 -5.74
CA GLY A 23 -4.54 -6.62 -6.26
C GLY A 23 -5.40 -7.54 -5.40
N GLU A 24 -4.83 -8.60 -4.82
CA GLU A 24 -5.55 -9.45 -3.85
C GLU A 24 -5.90 -8.69 -2.57
N PHE A 25 -4.98 -7.82 -2.09
CA PHE A 25 -5.22 -6.95 -0.95
C PHE A 25 -6.31 -5.90 -1.22
N ALA A 26 -6.56 -5.51 -2.48
CA ALA A 26 -7.64 -4.59 -2.87
C ALA A 26 -9.03 -5.04 -2.37
N ASN A 27 -9.23 -6.34 -2.15
CA ASN A 27 -10.48 -6.90 -1.62
C ASN A 27 -10.62 -6.74 -0.09
N THR A 28 -9.62 -6.19 0.59
CA THR A 28 -9.65 -5.98 2.04
C THR A 28 -10.64 -4.87 2.38
N TYR A 29 -11.62 -5.19 3.22
CA TYR A 29 -12.62 -4.24 3.66
C TYR A 29 -11.97 -3.01 4.31
N GLY A 30 -12.28 -1.83 3.78
CA GLY A 30 -11.73 -0.55 4.26
C GLY A 30 -10.65 0.04 3.37
N LEU A 31 -10.01 -0.73 2.47
CA LEU A 31 -9.17 -0.18 1.41
C LEU A 31 -10.04 0.42 0.30
N ARG A 32 -9.72 1.64 -0.13
CA ARG A 32 -10.45 2.30 -1.23
C ARG A 32 -9.70 2.21 -2.55
N ARG A 33 -8.40 2.51 -2.53
CA ARG A 33 -7.52 2.42 -3.70
C ARG A 33 -6.06 2.44 -3.27
N PHE A 34 -5.19 1.98 -4.15
CA PHE A 34 -3.77 2.27 -4.10
C PHE A 34 -3.31 2.95 -5.39
N ARG A 35 -2.24 3.73 -5.32
CA ARG A 35 -1.64 4.40 -6.48
C ARG A 35 -0.14 4.18 -6.47
N LEU A 36 0.38 3.68 -7.58
CA LEU A 36 1.82 3.55 -7.81
C LEU A 36 2.30 4.77 -8.62
N ASP A 37 3.39 5.36 -8.17
CA ASP A 37 4.19 6.34 -8.91
C ASP A 37 5.59 5.74 -9.13
N ASP A 38 5.81 5.15 -10.30
CA ASP A 38 7.09 4.54 -10.66
C ASP A 38 8.22 5.55 -10.79
N SER A 39 7.92 6.80 -11.14
CA SER A 39 8.93 7.86 -11.26
C SER A 39 9.51 8.22 -9.90
N ARG A 40 8.68 8.21 -8.86
CA ARG A 40 9.08 8.49 -7.47
C ARG A 40 9.32 7.24 -6.63
N LYS A 41 9.07 6.04 -7.19
CA LYS A 41 9.03 4.77 -6.45
C LYS A 41 8.14 4.86 -5.22
N GLN A 42 6.97 5.48 -5.37
CA GLN A 42 6.04 5.70 -4.26
C GLN A 42 4.77 4.90 -4.45
N LEU A 43 4.28 4.34 -3.35
CA LEU A 43 3.02 3.63 -3.28
C LEU A 43 2.13 4.27 -2.21
N SER A 44 1.04 4.87 -2.64
CA SER A 44 0.03 5.45 -1.76
C SER A 44 -1.14 4.50 -1.57
N PHE A 45 -1.63 4.37 -0.34
CA PHE A 45 -2.85 3.67 0.02
C PHE A 45 -3.86 4.66 0.57
N GLU A 46 -5.06 4.66 0.00
CA GLU A 46 -6.19 5.40 0.54
C GLU A 46 -7.17 4.43 1.19
N TYR A 47 -7.46 4.62 2.47
CA TYR A 47 -8.32 3.72 3.24
C TYR A 47 -9.15 4.45 4.31
N ASP A 48 -10.22 3.80 4.76
CA ASP A 48 -11.01 4.27 5.90
C ASP A 48 -10.37 3.76 7.21
N ALA A 49 -9.81 4.67 8.01
CA ALA A 49 -9.13 4.33 9.26
C ALA A 49 -10.06 3.76 10.35
N SER A 50 -11.39 3.84 10.17
CA SER A 50 -12.33 3.12 11.03
C SER A 50 -12.43 1.62 10.70
N ARG A 51 -11.88 1.19 9.56
CA ARG A 51 -12.02 -0.17 9.01
C ARG A 51 -10.68 -0.86 8.72
N LEU A 52 -9.65 -0.08 8.37
CA LEU A 52 -8.32 -0.56 8.06
C LEU A 52 -7.29 0.20 8.89
N ARG A 53 -6.41 -0.53 9.58
CA ARG A 53 -5.32 0.06 10.36
C ARG A 53 -4.04 0.14 9.53
N ASP A 54 -3.19 1.12 9.84
CA ASP A 54 -1.88 1.28 9.19
C ASP A 54 -1.02 0.01 9.29
N THR A 55 -1.08 -0.69 10.43
CA THR A 55 -0.38 -1.97 10.62
C THR A 55 -0.85 -3.07 9.66
N GLN A 56 -2.12 -3.05 9.24
CA GLN A 56 -2.64 -4.01 8.25
C GLN A 56 -2.12 -3.68 6.85
N VAL A 57 -1.96 -2.38 6.53
CA VAL A 57 -1.32 -1.94 5.27
C VAL A 57 0.15 -2.38 5.24
N VAL A 58 0.89 -2.15 6.32
CA VAL A 58 2.29 -2.61 6.44
C VAL A 58 2.39 -4.13 6.37
N HIS A 59 1.47 -4.86 7.00
CA HIS A 59 1.42 -6.31 6.90
C HIS A 59 1.20 -6.79 5.46
N ALA A 60 0.29 -6.15 4.72
CA ALA A 60 0.04 -6.48 3.31
C ALA A 60 1.27 -6.24 2.43
N LEU A 61 2.01 -5.15 2.66
CA LEU A 61 3.28 -4.89 1.99
C LEU A 61 4.29 -6.01 2.27
N GLY A 62 4.37 -6.47 3.52
CA GLY A 62 5.21 -7.61 3.90
C GLY A 62 4.82 -8.93 3.20
N GLN A 63 3.52 -9.25 3.15
CA GLN A 63 3.01 -10.45 2.46
C GLN A 63 3.28 -10.41 0.95
N ALA A 64 3.18 -9.22 0.36
CA ALA A 64 3.52 -8.98 -1.03
C ALA A 64 5.04 -8.98 -1.29
N LYS A 65 5.88 -9.13 -0.24
CA LYS A 65 7.34 -9.01 -0.31
C LYS A 65 7.80 -7.69 -0.92
N ILE A 66 7.09 -6.61 -0.62
CA ILE A 66 7.41 -5.27 -1.10
C ILE A 66 8.37 -4.61 -0.12
N ALA A 67 9.58 -4.33 -0.60
CA ALA A 67 10.61 -3.67 0.19
C ALA A 67 10.34 -2.17 0.29
N VAL A 68 9.90 -1.73 1.46
CA VAL A 68 9.67 -0.31 1.78
C VAL A 68 10.99 0.30 2.28
N ALA A 69 11.37 1.45 1.72
CA ALA A 69 12.50 2.25 2.20
C ALA A 69 12.09 3.06 3.44
N ARG A 70 10.95 3.75 3.37
CA ARG A 70 10.37 4.51 4.49
C ARG A 70 8.91 4.85 4.25
N LYS A 71 8.19 5.20 5.31
CA LYS A 71 6.90 5.89 5.22
C LYS A 71 7.13 7.38 5.01
N VAL A 72 6.37 7.97 4.09
CA VAL A 72 6.46 9.39 3.69
C VAL A 72 5.40 10.22 4.41
N SER A 73 4.18 9.69 4.52
CA SER A 73 3.03 10.29 5.22
C SER A 73 2.11 9.23 5.79
#